data_AF-A0A183TTW3-F1
#
_entry.id   AF-A0A183TTW3-F1
#
_cell.length_a   1.000
_cell.length_b   1.000
_cell.length_c   1.000
_cell.angle_alpha   90.00
_cell.angle_beta   90.00
_cell.angle_gamma   90.00
#
_symmetry.space_group_name_H-M   'P 1'
#
loop_
_entity.id
_entity.type
_entity.pdbx_description
1 polymer ?
#
loop_
_entity_poly.entity_id
_entity_poly.type
_entity_poly.pdbx_seq_one_letter_code
_entity_poly.pdbx_strand_id
1 'polypeptide(L)' 'LEEVGAGYTFFWSSQPKAERCDAGVAFAIWNDIMGHLPCMPQGINDRLMSLRLPLRGNHIATIISAYAPIMSSSDAANE' A
#
# COMPACT_ATOMS: atom_id res chain seq x y z
N LEU A 1 0.20 12.79 0.88
CA LEU A 1 -0.50 13.88 0.18
C LEU A 1 -1.78 13.26 -0.35
N GLU A 2 -2.92 13.76 0.09
CA GLU A 2 -4.24 13.26 -0.33
C GLU A 2 -4.67 14.08 -1.56
N GLU A 3 -4.70 13.47 -2.74
CA GLU A 3 -5.27 14.08 -3.93
C GLU A 3 -6.75 13.73 -4.00
N VAL A 4 -7.63 14.72 -3.91
CA VAL A 4 -9.09 14.56 -3.96
C VAL A 4 -9.59 15.05 -5.31
N GLY A 5 -9.88 14.11 -6.22
CA GLY A 5 -10.44 14.40 -7.53
C GLY A 5 -10.82 13.09 -8.23
N ALA A 6 -12.08 12.99 -8.69
CA ALA A 6 -12.67 11.82 -9.38
C ALA A 6 -13.28 10.67 -8.54
N GLY A 7 -13.58 10.87 -7.25
CA GLY A 7 -14.37 9.90 -6.46
C GLY A 7 -13.56 8.78 -5.79
N TYR A 8 -12.24 8.84 -5.91
CA TYR A 8 -11.31 7.97 -5.18
C TYR A 8 -10.33 8.82 -4.36
N THR A 9 -9.91 8.29 -3.22
CA THR A 9 -8.81 8.79 -2.40
C THR A 9 -7.61 7.87 -2.56
N PHE A 10 -6.43 8.46 -2.81
CA PHE A 10 -5.17 7.74 -2.95
C PHE A 10 -4.35 7.77 -1.66
N PHE A 11 -3.85 6.61 -1.26
CA PHE A 11 -2.89 6.44 -0.18
C PHE A 11 -1.63 5.82 -0.76
N TRP A 12 -0.46 6.33 -0.39
CA TRP A 12 0.82 5.76 -0.79
C TRP A 12 1.79 5.68 0.38
N SER A 13 2.62 4.65 0.41
CA SER A 13 3.88 4.65 1.17
C SER A 13 5.04 4.62 0.20
N SER A 14 5.97 5.56 0.40
CA SER A 14 7.22 5.67 -0.36
C SER A 14 8.28 6.21 0.58
N GLN A 15 9.52 5.72 0.45
CA GLN A 15 10.62 6.19 1.28
C GLN A 15 10.94 7.68 0.99
N PRO A 16 11.20 8.53 2.00
CA PRO A 16 11.50 9.94 1.77
C PRO A 16 12.88 10.12 1.15
N LYS A 17 12.93 10.32 -0.18
CA LYS A 17 13.92 10.99 -1.07
C LYS A 17 15.45 10.85 -0.87
N ALA A 18 15.96 10.34 0.25
CA ALA A 18 17.39 10.21 0.55
C ALA A 18 17.98 8.87 0.04
N GLU A 19 17.14 7.84 -0.12
CA GLU A 19 17.45 6.59 -0.79
C GLU A 19 16.56 6.45 -2.03
N ARG A 20 17.06 5.86 -3.11
CA ARG A 20 16.30 5.63 -4.35
C ARG A 20 14.94 5.01 -4.01
N CYS A 21 13.85 5.58 -4.53
CA CYS A 21 12.50 5.01 -4.41
C CYS A 21 12.38 3.77 -5.30
N ASP A 22 13.13 2.72 -4.98
CA ASP A 22 13.13 1.46 -5.73
C ASP A 22 11.88 0.62 -5.42
N ALA A 23 11.07 1.03 -4.44
CA ALA A 23 9.77 0.44 -4.15
C ALA A 23 8.77 1.45 -3.56
N GLY A 24 7.50 1.24 -3.89
CA GLY A 24 6.37 1.98 -3.34
C GLY A 24 5.10 1.17 -3.52
N VAL A 25 4.19 1.27 -2.55
CA VAL A 25 2.87 0.64 -2.60
C VAL A 25 1.79 1.67 -2.37
N ALA A 26 0.63 1.45 -2.97
CA ALA A 26 -0.49 2.37 -2.90
C ALA A 26 -1.83 1.66 -2.87
N PHE A 27 -2.84 2.37 -2.36
CA PHE A 27 -4.25 2.05 -2.50
C PHE A 27 -4.98 3.20 -3.19
N ALA A 28 -5.91 2.85 -4.08
CA ALA A 28 -6.94 3.75 -4.58
C ALA A 28 -8.27 3.25 -4.01
N ILE A 29 -8.94 4.07 -3.19
CA ILE A 29 -10.15 3.67 -2.48
C ILE A 29 -11.29 4.59 -2.87
N TRP A 30 -12.43 4.03 -3.26
CA TRP A 30 -13.63 4.80 -3.58
C TRP A 30 -14.13 5.53 -2.33
N ASN A 31 -14.48 6.81 -2.45
CA ASN A 31 -14.86 7.67 -1.32
C ASN A 31 -16.07 7.16 -0.49
N ASP A 32 -17.08 6.60 -1.16
CA ASP A 32 -18.21 5.89 -0.54
C ASP A 32 -17.77 4.72 0.35
N ILE A 33 -16.68 4.02 0.02
CA ILE A 33 -16.12 2.97 0.87
C ILE A 33 -15.29 3.60 2.00
N MET A 34 -14.57 4.68 1.73
CA MET A 34 -13.73 5.38 2.71
C MET A 34 -14.50 5.77 3.98
N GLY A 35 -15.74 6.27 3.83
CA GLY A 35 -16.59 6.65 4.97
C GLY A 35 -17.04 5.49 5.85
N HIS A 36 -16.84 4.25 5.40
CA HIS A 36 -17.19 3.02 6.13
C HIS A 36 -15.97 2.30 6.69
N LEU A 37 -14.75 2.78 6.44
CA LEU A 37 -13.54 2.17 6.97
C LEU A 37 -13.33 2.54 8.45
N PRO A 38 -13.01 1.56 9.32
CA PRO A 38 -12.73 1.82 10.73
C PRO A 38 -11.41 2.57 10.94
N CYS A 39 -10.49 2.49 9.96
CA CYS A 39 -9.23 3.22 9.95
C CYS A 39 -8.74 3.41 8.51
N MET A 40 -7.93 4.44 8.29
CA MET A 40 -7.25 4.67 7.00
C MET A 40 -6.22 3.56 6.71
N PRO A 41 -5.85 3.34 5.44
CA PRO A 41 -4.73 2.47 5.08
C PRO A 41 -3.45 2.87 5.82
N GLN A 42 -2.72 1.88 6.32
CA GLN A 42 -1.48 2.07 7.06
C GLN A 42 -0.30 1.49 6.28
N GLY A 43 0.67 2.34 5.98
CA GLY A 43 1.99 1.92 5.50
C GLY A 43 2.77 1.26 6.63
N ILE A 44 3.14 -0.01 6.43
CA ILE A 44 3.97 -0.78 7.38
C ILE A 44 5.45 -0.53 7.06
N ASN A 45 5.81 -0.54 5.77
CA ASN A 45 7.10 -0.10 5.25
C ASN A 45 6.93 0.47 3.82
N ASP A 46 8.04 0.74 3.12
CA ASP A 46 8.09 1.20 1.73
C ASP A 46 7.49 0.20 0.73
N ARG A 47 7.39 -1.09 1.10
CA ARG A 47 6.94 -2.20 0.26
C ARG A 47 5.64 -2.85 0.71
N LEU A 48 5.07 -2.43 1.82
CA LEU A 48 3.95 -3.12 2.47
C LEU A 48 2.99 -2.11 3.07
N MET A 49 1.73 -2.18 2.65
CA MET A 49 0.63 -1.38 3.16
C MET A 49 -0.56 -2.28 3.43
N SER A 50 -1.32 -1.99 4.49
CA SER A 50 -2.51 -2.76 4.84
C SER A 50 -3.73 -1.87 5.02
N LEU A 51 -4.90 -2.44 4.76
CA LEU A 51 -6.21 -1.82 4.92
C LEU A 51 -7.16 -2.81 5.59
N ARG A 52 -7.91 -2.37 6.61
CA ARG A 52 -8.95 -3.17 7.26
C ARG A 52 -10.32 -2.75 6.74
N LEU A 53 -11.01 -3.66 6.09
CA LEU A 53 -12.35 -3.46 5.52
C LEU A 53 -13.38 -4.24 6.35
N PRO A 54 -14.37 -3.56 6.96
CA PRO A 54 -15.46 -4.25 7.62
C PRO A 54 -16.34 -4.92 6.57
N LEU A 55 -16.70 -6.17 6.82
CA LEU A 55 -17.60 -6.95 5.98
C LEU A 55 -18.97 -7.07 6.66
N ARG A 56 -19.93 -7.72 5.99
CA ARG A 56 -21.24 -8.00 6.59
C ARG A 56 -21.08 -8.83 7.88
N GLY A 57 -21.82 -8.44 8.92
CA GLY A 57 -21.75 -9.06 10.24
C GLY A 57 -20.57 -8.53 11.07
N ASN A 58 -20.00 -9.37 11.94
CA ASN A 58 -18.86 -9.03 12.79
C ASN A 58 -17.51 -9.49 12.20
N HIS A 59 -17.40 -9.49 10.88
CA HIS A 59 -16.20 -9.93 10.16
C HIS A 59 -15.43 -8.74 9.61
N ILE A 60 -14.10 -8.86 9.59
CA ILE A 60 -13.20 -7.85 9.05
C ILE A 60 -12.25 -8.55 8.09
N ALA A 61 -12.12 -8.02 6.88
CA ALA A 61 -11.07 -8.41 5.94
C ALA A 61 -9.86 -7.49 6.07
N THR A 62 -8.67 -8.05 5.89
CA THR A 62 -7.43 -7.28 5.75
C THR A 62 -6.95 -7.41 4.31
N ILE A 63 -6.85 -6.29 3.60
CA ILE A 63 -6.28 -6.21 2.26
C ILE A 63 -4.83 -5.74 2.39
N ILE A 64 -3.92 -6.43 1.72
CA ILE A 64 -2.49 -6.13 1.75
C ILE A 64 -2.04 -5.75 0.35
N SER A 65 -1.42 -4.58 0.22
CA SER A 65 -0.69 -4.15 -0.97
C SER A 65 0.80 -4.34 -0.68
N ALA A 66 1.45 -5.20 -1.45
CA ALA A 66 2.83 -5.60 -1.20
C ALA A 66 3.64 -5.62 -2.51
N TYR A 67 4.88 -5.16 -2.43
CA TYR A 67 5.88 -5.32 -3.48
C TYR A 67 6.96 -6.29 -3.02
N ALA A 68 7.04 -7.44 -3.68
CA ALA A 68 8.09 -8.39 -3.40
C ALA A 68 9.43 -7.88 -3.97
N PRO A 69 10.56 -8.00 -3.24
CA PRO A 69 11.86 -7.82 -3.84
C PRO A 69 11.98 -8.75 -5.05
N ILE A 70 12.38 -8.22 -6.19
CA ILE A 70 12.89 -9.07 -7.27
C ILE A 70 14.10 -9.80 -6.69
N MET A 71 14.10 -11.13 -6.79
CA MET A 71 15.34 -11.89 -6.59
C MET A 71 16.26 -11.46 -7.73
N SER A 72 17.19 -10.55 -7.44
CA SER A 72 18.39 -10.43 -8.25
C SER A 72 19.04 -11.82 -8.18
N SER A 73 19.02 -12.58 -9.28
CA SER A 73 19.92 -13.71 -9.42
C SER A 73 21.31 -13.13 -9.16
N SER A 74 21.89 -13.51 -8.03
CA SER A 74 23.31 -13.32 -7.83
C SER A 74 23.96 -14.25 -8.83
N ASP A 75 24.13 -13.81 -10.08
CA ASP A 75 25.22 -14.31 -10.90
C ASP A 75 26.50 -13.81 -10.23
N ALA A 76 26.87 -14.50 -9.15
CA ALA A 76 28.22 -14.56 -8.66
C ALA A 76 29.00 -15.43 -9.66
N ALA A 77 29.14 -14.91 -10.88
CA ALA A 77 30.17 -15.30 -11.82
C ALA A 77 31.31 -14.31 -11.65
N ASN A 78 31.98 -14.38 -10.50
CA ASN A 78 33.33 -13.84 -10.35
C ASN A 78 34.24 -15.04 -10.06
N GLU A 79 35.27 -15.14 -10.88
CA GLU A 79 36.26 -16.20 -11.05
C GLU A 79 36.94 -16.74 -9.79
#